data_AF-A0A252A5J3-F1
#
_entry.id   AF-A0A252A5J3-F1
#
_cell.length_a   1.000
_cell.length_b   1.000
_cell.length_c   1.000
_cell.angle_alpha   90.00
_cell.angle_beta   90.00
_cell.angle_gamma   90.00
#
_symmetry.space_group_name_H-M   'P 1'
#
loop_
_entity.id
_entity.type
_entity.pdbx_description
1 polymer ?
#
loop_
_entity_poly.entity_id
_entity_poly.type
_entity_poly.pdbx_seq_one_letter_code
_entity_poly.pdbx_strand_id
1 'polypeptide(L)'
;MTHSTTYSAHWHLAHSQPSVLLDYFNPTRGFIPQVNILFSRFKAVQTLCDEGDGEENLIRLRNELAFHLVKMSRWWGFDFCPRGLTGVRNPLFLTYVKAHIARVIDDECFFDLFTMQRQMHSGDAGHILILGKDQFSSSARTILYGVDGCKGFRFANKIQKADPEWHRYSYPDFASSWLAAWSTHCSGTNVCKNLREHLAAEREYACARTWHQRYFHHQDARSVIKNHTEAQTQLSICQSPFGRAAFETILNSLAYDIVKAAFDRSLTIADLIEEHDKVDGTLRTANSIKQQARQHVANNVDPCHRPDMEHLLDRTLSYIPRRCA
;
A
#
# COMPACT_ATOMS: atom_id res chain seq x y z
N MET A 1 6.84 -24.77 -18.77
CA MET A 1 7.95 -23.85 -18.53
C MET A 1 7.36 -22.45 -18.49
N THR A 2 7.25 -21.85 -17.31
CA THR A 2 6.81 -20.45 -17.17
C THR A 2 7.98 -19.57 -17.61
N HIS A 3 7.77 -18.74 -18.63
CA HIS A 3 8.72 -17.69 -19.00
C HIS A 3 8.68 -16.61 -17.91
N SER A 4 9.28 -16.90 -16.76
CA SER A 4 9.70 -15.88 -15.81
C SER A 4 10.57 -14.91 -16.61
N THR A 5 10.09 -13.70 -16.83
CA THR A 5 10.91 -12.67 -17.47
C THR A 5 11.95 -12.28 -16.42
N THR A 6 13.14 -12.88 -16.49
CA THR A 6 14.22 -12.57 -15.56
C THR A 6 14.87 -11.27 -16.01
N TYR A 7 14.69 -10.21 -15.21
CA TYR A 7 15.26 -8.90 -15.50
C TYR A 7 16.70 -8.83 -14.98
N SER A 8 17.60 -8.22 -15.77
CA SER A 8 19.01 -8.10 -15.41
C SER A 8 19.26 -7.07 -14.31
N ALA A 9 20.41 -7.17 -13.64
CA ALA A 9 20.88 -6.17 -12.67
C ALA A 9 20.86 -4.74 -13.25
N HIS A 10 21.34 -4.57 -14.50
CA HIS A 10 21.33 -3.28 -15.18
C HIS A 10 19.92 -2.71 -15.36
N TRP A 11 18.94 -3.55 -15.71
CA TRP A 11 17.54 -3.12 -15.81
C TRP A 11 17.02 -2.63 -14.44
N HIS A 12 17.30 -3.36 -13.37
CA HIS A 12 16.86 -2.98 -12.02
C HIS A 12 17.47 -1.65 -11.56
N LEU A 13 18.76 -1.41 -11.82
CA LEU A 13 19.43 -0.15 -11.49
C LEU A 13 18.75 1.08 -12.12
N ALA A 14 18.19 0.93 -13.31
CA ALA A 14 17.49 2.00 -14.02
C ALA A 14 16.00 2.16 -13.62
N HIS A 15 15.32 1.07 -13.24
CA HIS A 15 13.85 1.07 -13.13
C HIS A 15 13.31 0.80 -11.71
N SER A 16 14.16 0.42 -10.76
CA SER A 16 13.73 -0.02 -9.43
C SER A 16 14.04 0.98 -8.31
N GLN A 17 14.54 2.16 -8.64
CA GLN A 17 14.82 3.21 -7.67
C GLN A 17 13.53 3.70 -7.00
N PRO A 18 13.43 3.76 -5.65
CA PRO A 18 12.21 4.22 -4.97
C PRO A 18 11.71 5.59 -5.41
N SER A 19 12.60 6.51 -5.80
CA SER A 19 12.24 7.81 -6.38
C SER A 19 11.43 7.73 -7.68
N VAL A 20 11.56 6.62 -8.42
CA VAL A 20 10.79 6.33 -9.64
C VAL A 20 9.49 5.57 -9.31
N LEU A 21 9.53 4.71 -8.29
CA LEU A 21 8.44 3.80 -7.96
C LEU A 21 7.37 4.44 -7.07
N LEU A 22 7.76 5.35 -6.18
CA LEU A 22 6.94 5.81 -5.05
C LEU A 22 6.63 7.30 -5.16
N ASP A 23 5.42 7.65 -4.73
CA ASP A 23 4.98 9.03 -4.58
C ASP A 23 4.28 9.18 -3.23
N TYR A 24 5.09 9.40 -2.19
CA TYR A 24 4.66 9.44 -0.80
C TYR A 24 3.64 10.55 -0.53
N PHE A 25 3.74 11.69 -1.22
CA PHE A 25 2.87 12.85 -1.01
C PHE A 25 1.58 12.80 -1.82
N ASN A 26 1.32 11.69 -2.53
CA ASN A 26 0.14 11.51 -3.35
C ASN A 26 -0.64 10.24 -2.99
N PRO A 27 -1.52 10.29 -1.96
CA PRO A 27 -2.32 9.15 -1.54
C PRO A 27 -3.28 8.63 -2.62
N THR A 28 -3.59 9.44 -3.64
CA THR A 28 -4.50 9.05 -4.73
C THR A 28 -3.96 7.94 -5.63
N ARG A 29 -2.64 7.72 -5.62
CA ARG A 29 -2.00 6.57 -6.29
C ARG A 29 -2.29 5.23 -5.61
N GLY A 30 -2.91 5.26 -4.43
CA GLY A 30 -3.31 4.08 -3.69
C GLY A 30 -2.14 3.38 -2.99
N PHE A 31 -2.48 2.63 -1.94
CA PHE A 31 -1.55 1.85 -1.15
C PHE A 31 -1.05 0.61 -1.89
N ILE A 32 -1.99 -0.21 -2.36
CA ILE A 32 -1.73 -1.55 -2.92
C ILE A 32 -0.77 -1.52 -4.12
N PRO A 33 -0.97 -0.66 -5.15
CA PRO A 33 -0.06 -0.61 -6.30
C PRO A 33 1.38 -0.30 -5.90
N GLN A 34 1.57 0.69 -5.01
CA GLN A 34 2.89 1.14 -4.59
C GLN A 34 3.61 0.08 -3.75
N VAL A 35 2.92 -0.54 -2.80
CA VAL A 35 3.53 -1.54 -1.92
C VAL A 35 3.86 -2.83 -2.67
N ASN A 36 3.02 -3.26 -3.63
CA ASN A 36 3.26 -4.45 -4.44
C ASN A 36 4.46 -4.28 -5.36
N ILE A 37 4.59 -3.13 -6.01
CA ILE A 37 5.77 -2.81 -6.84
C ILE A 37 7.02 -2.80 -5.96
N LEU A 38 7.01 -2.07 -4.84
CA LEU A 38 8.16 -1.98 -3.96
C LEU A 38 8.62 -3.35 -3.43
N PHE A 39 7.66 -4.17 -2.99
CA PHE A 39 7.92 -5.53 -2.51
C PHE A 39 8.50 -6.43 -3.61
N SER A 40 7.89 -6.39 -4.80
CA SER A 40 8.33 -7.16 -5.97
C SER A 40 9.75 -6.81 -6.37
N ARG A 41 10.08 -5.51 -6.41
CA ARG A 41 11.43 -5.01 -6.72
C ARG A 41 12.44 -5.41 -5.68
N PHE A 42 12.11 -5.29 -4.39
CA PHE A 42 13.01 -5.74 -3.33
C PHE A 42 13.36 -7.22 -3.49
N LYS A 43 12.36 -8.09 -3.70
CA LYS A 43 12.60 -9.53 -3.86
C LYS A 43 13.48 -9.84 -5.07
N ALA A 44 13.20 -9.25 -6.21
CA ALA A 44 13.98 -9.47 -7.43
C ALA A 44 15.45 -9.05 -7.24
N VAL A 45 15.69 -7.85 -6.69
CA VAL A 45 17.04 -7.34 -6.43
C VAL A 45 17.76 -8.14 -5.35
N GLN A 46 17.06 -8.60 -4.30
CA GLN A 46 17.62 -9.48 -3.27
C GLN A 46 18.08 -10.80 -3.87
N THR A 47 17.27 -11.43 -4.74
CA THR A 47 17.65 -12.67 -5.42
C THR A 47 18.92 -12.48 -6.26
N LEU A 48 18.99 -11.41 -7.06
CA LEU A 48 20.19 -11.12 -7.86
C LEU A 48 21.44 -10.88 -6.98
N CYS A 49 21.29 -10.20 -5.83
CA CYS A 49 22.39 -10.06 -4.87
C CYS A 49 22.85 -11.40 -4.29
N ASP A 50 21.91 -12.32 -4.01
CA ASP A 50 22.22 -13.64 -3.45
C ASP A 50 22.87 -14.57 -4.49
N GLU A 51 22.57 -14.39 -5.78
CA GLU A 51 23.14 -15.14 -6.91
C GLU A 51 24.56 -14.71 -7.30
N GLY A 52 25.09 -13.64 -6.70
CA GLY A 52 26.48 -13.21 -6.87
C GLY A 52 26.69 -12.11 -7.92
N ASP A 53 25.64 -11.54 -8.51
CA ASP A 53 25.66 -10.32 -9.34
C ASP A 53 25.85 -9.04 -8.48
N GLY A 54 26.64 -9.16 -7.40
CA GLY A 54 26.78 -8.20 -6.30
C GLY A 54 27.62 -6.97 -6.61
N GLU A 55 27.39 -6.31 -7.74
CA GLU A 55 27.93 -4.97 -7.97
C GLU A 55 27.48 -4.01 -6.85
N GLU A 56 28.38 -3.11 -6.41
CA GLU A 56 28.12 -2.23 -5.27
C GLU A 56 26.82 -1.42 -5.42
N ASN A 57 26.49 -1.01 -6.65
CA ASN A 57 25.27 -0.28 -6.95
C ASN A 57 24.01 -1.11 -6.74
N LEU A 58 24.04 -2.41 -7.04
CA LEU A 58 22.91 -3.32 -6.83
C LEU A 58 22.67 -3.55 -5.33
N ILE A 59 23.76 -3.70 -4.56
CA ILE A 59 23.70 -3.79 -3.10
C ILE A 59 23.12 -2.51 -2.48
N ARG A 60 23.50 -1.33 -3.00
CA ARG A 60 22.95 -0.04 -2.56
C ARG A 60 21.45 0.04 -2.85
N LEU A 61 21.03 -0.31 -4.06
CA LEU A 61 19.61 -0.35 -4.45
C LEU A 61 18.80 -1.31 -3.56
N ARG A 62 19.33 -2.51 -3.26
CA ARG A 62 18.71 -3.45 -2.32
C ARG A 62 18.47 -2.80 -0.95
N ASN A 63 19.48 -2.14 -0.41
CA ASN A 63 19.42 -1.52 0.91
C ASN A 63 18.41 -0.37 0.94
N GLU A 64 18.36 0.43 -0.13
CA GLU A 64 17.39 1.51 -0.31
C GLU A 64 15.95 0.95 -0.37
N LEU A 65 15.70 -0.06 -1.20
CA LEU A 65 14.41 -0.77 -1.27
C LEU A 65 13.98 -1.34 0.10
N ALA A 66 14.92 -1.93 0.85
CA ALA A 66 14.66 -2.45 2.20
C ALA A 66 14.22 -1.34 3.16
N PHE A 67 14.91 -0.20 3.16
CA PHE A 67 14.52 0.95 3.96
C PHE A 67 13.14 1.48 3.55
N HIS A 68 12.86 1.58 2.25
CA HIS A 68 11.58 2.08 1.77
C HIS A 68 10.40 1.16 2.11
N LEU A 69 10.62 -0.15 2.27
CA LEU A 69 9.59 -1.06 2.82
C LEU A 69 9.24 -0.70 4.27
N VAL A 70 10.23 -0.37 5.11
CA VAL A 70 10.01 0.12 6.48
C VAL A 70 9.31 1.48 6.46
N LYS A 71 9.78 2.40 5.62
CA LYS A 71 9.18 3.74 5.47
C LYS A 71 7.72 3.64 5.04
N MET A 72 7.40 2.83 4.04
CA MET A 72 6.02 2.58 3.60
C MET A 72 5.14 2.00 4.72
N SER A 73 5.69 1.12 5.56
CA SER A 73 4.94 0.56 6.69
C SER A 73 4.49 1.62 7.68
N ARG A 74 5.34 2.62 7.95
CA ARG A 74 4.99 3.76 8.79
C ARG A 74 4.10 4.76 8.06
N TRP A 75 4.38 4.99 6.78
CA TRP A 75 3.67 5.98 5.97
C TRP A 75 2.19 5.64 5.76
N TRP A 76 1.89 4.37 5.52
CA TRP A 76 0.53 3.87 5.32
C TRP A 76 -0.05 3.15 6.55
N GLY A 77 0.76 2.94 7.59
CA GLY A 77 0.33 2.35 8.85
C GLY A 77 -0.06 0.87 8.74
N PHE A 78 0.73 0.06 8.03
CA PHE A 78 0.49 -1.38 7.91
C PHE A 78 1.47 -2.26 8.70
N ASP A 79 1.02 -3.47 9.04
CA ASP A 79 1.82 -4.43 9.80
C ASP A 79 2.87 -5.06 8.88
N PHE A 80 4.15 -4.75 9.15
CA PHE A 80 5.27 -5.24 8.36
C PHE A 80 6.13 -6.21 9.16
N CYS A 81 6.22 -7.45 8.67
CA CYS A 81 7.15 -8.47 9.14
C CYS A 81 8.14 -8.82 8.02
N PRO A 82 9.43 -8.43 8.11
CA PRO A 82 10.41 -8.69 7.06
C PRO A 82 10.49 -10.17 6.67
N ARG A 83 10.56 -11.08 7.64
CA ARG A 83 10.61 -12.52 7.38
C ARG A 83 9.33 -13.02 6.70
N GLY A 84 8.18 -12.64 7.21
CA GLY A 84 6.89 -13.10 6.69
C GLY A 84 6.63 -12.62 5.26
N LEU A 85 7.03 -11.37 4.97
CA LEU A 85 6.80 -10.77 3.66
C LEU A 85 7.91 -11.15 2.66
N THR A 86 9.17 -10.92 3.03
CA THR A 86 10.31 -11.01 2.10
C THR A 86 11.08 -12.32 2.14
N GLY A 87 10.89 -13.14 3.19
CA GLY A 87 11.72 -14.33 3.45
C GLY A 87 13.06 -14.03 4.13
N VAL A 88 13.51 -12.77 4.15
CA VAL A 88 14.76 -12.36 4.79
C VAL A 88 14.59 -12.31 6.31
N ARG A 89 15.52 -12.92 7.05
CA ARG A 89 15.49 -12.91 8.52
C ARG A 89 15.61 -11.47 9.06
N ASN A 90 14.84 -11.14 10.09
CA ASN A 90 14.76 -9.76 10.62
C ASN A 90 16.13 -9.13 10.94
N PRO A 91 17.10 -9.81 11.60
CA PRO A 91 18.41 -9.21 11.86
C PRO A 91 19.17 -8.83 10.58
N LEU A 92 19.13 -9.70 9.56
CA LEU A 92 19.76 -9.47 8.27
C LEU A 92 19.06 -8.35 7.51
N PHE A 93 17.73 -8.34 7.47
CA PHE A 93 16.98 -7.25 6.84
C PHE A 93 17.33 -5.89 7.46
N LEU A 94 17.48 -5.83 8.78
CA LEU A 94 17.88 -4.60 9.48
C LEU A 94 19.32 -4.17 9.17
N THR A 95 20.23 -5.06 8.75
CA THR A 95 21.57 -4.62 8.29
C THR A 95 21.47 -3.86 6.97
N TYR A 96 20.55 -4.25 6.08
CA TYR A 96 20.30 -3.56 4.82
C TYR A 96 19.77 -2.15 5.08
N VAL A 97 18.76 -2.03 5.95
CA VAL A 97 18.19 -0.75 6.37
C VAL A 97 19.27 0.16 6.98
N LYS A 98 20.07 -0.36 7.92
CA LYS A 98 21.17 0.38 8.55
C LYS A 98 22.23 0.85 7.55
N ALA A 99 22.55 0.02 6.56
CA ALA A 99 23.52 0.36 5.52
C ALA A 99 23.04 1.45 4.56
N HIS A 100 21.71 1.60 4.38
CA HIS A 100 21.12 2.72 3.63
C HIS A 100 21.17 4.02 4.42
N ILE A 101 20.60 4.04 5.63
CA ILE A 101 20.49 5.26 6.44
C ILE A 101 21.86 5.82 6.86
N ALA A 102 22.91 5.00 6.92
CA ALA A 102 24.27 5.48 7.14
C ALA A 102 24.79 6.40 6.01
N ARG A 103 24.13 6.42 4.84
CA ARG A 103 24.50 7.22 3.67
C ARG A 103 23.52 8.34 3.34
N VAL A 104 22.27 8.26 3.83
CA VAL A 104 21.19 9.19 3.50
C VAL A 104 20.62 9.80 4.77
N ILE A 105 21.05 11.03 5.08
CA ILE A 105 20.72 11.73 6.34
C ILE A 105 19.21 11.94 6.51
N ASP A 106 18.50 12.34 5.45
CA ASP A 106 17.06 12.59 5.51
C ASP A 106 16.27 11.33 5.91
N ASP A 107 16.70 10.17 5.41
CA ASP A 107 16.10 8.88 5.74
C ASP A 107 16.53 8.35 7.11
N GLU A 108 17.74 8.72 7.57
CA GLU A 108 18.19 8.49 8.95
C GLU A 108 17.32 9.25 9.95
N CYS A 109 17.03 10.52 9.70
CA CYS A 109 16.17 11.35 10.53
C CYS A 109 14.75 10.75 10.63
N PHE A 110 14.21 10.30 9.50
CA PHE A 110 12.91 9.61 9.49
C PHE A 110 12.98 8.29 10.28
N PHE A 111 14.03 7.49 10.11
CA PHE A 111 14.19 6.24 10.83
C PHE A 111 14.33 6.44 12.34
N ASP A 112 15.14 7.41 12.76
CA ASP A 112 15.36 7.78 14.17
C ASP A 112 14.05 8.16 14.85
N LEU A 113 13.25 9.01 14.21
CA LEU A 113 11.93 9.44 14.68
C LEU A 113 11.01 8.26 15.04
N PHE A 114 10.97 7.20 14.22
CA PHE A 114 10.11 6.04 14.50
C PHE A 114 10.76 5.00 15.43
N THR A 115 12.06 5.11 15.70
CA THR A 115 12.82 4.16 16.52
C THR A 115 13.31 4.79 17.83
N MET A 116 14.52 5.33 17.83
CA MET A 116 15.28 5.75 19.01
C MET A 116 14.95 7.16 19.47
N GLN A 117 14.48 8.03 18.57
CA GLN A 117 14.19 9.45 18.81
C GLN A 117 15.36 10.16 19.51
N ARG A 118 16.56 10.04 18.94
CA ARG A 118 17.78 10.68 19.47
C ARG A 118 17.75 12.20 19.29
N GLN A 119 17.18 12.66 18.19
CA GLN A 119 17.12 14.09 17.85
C GLN A 119 15.79 14.75 18.22
N MET A 120 14.80 13.96 18.64
CA MET A 120 13.45 14.42 18.97
C MET A 120 13.07 14.05 20.40
N HIS A 121 12.29 14.90 21.05
CA HIS A 121 11.75 14.59 22.37
C HIS A 121 10.67 13.51 22.24
N SER A 122 10.99 12.30 22.69
CA SER A 122 10.03 11.18 22.73
C SER A 122 8.80 11.57 23.55
N GLY A 123 7.61 11.43 22.96
CA GLY A 123 6.32 11.75 23.59
C GLY A 123 5.94 13.24 23.55
N ASP A 124 6.74 14.10 22.91
CA ASP A 124 6.42 15.52 22.74
C ASP A 124 5.66 15.76 21.43
N ALA A 125 4.36 16.04 21.54
CA ALA A 125 3.50 16.36 20.39
C ALA A 125 3.77 17.74 19.77
N GLY A 126 4.61 18.58 20.40
CA GLY A 126 5.02 19.89 19.91
C GLY A 126 6.34 19.89 19.12
N HIS A 127 7.18 18.85 19.30
CA HIS A 127 8.39 18.67 18.51
C HIS A 127 8.05 17.92 17.23
N ILE A 128 8.15 18.57 16.07
CA ILE A 128 7.67 18.04 14.79
C ILE A 128 8.78 18.04 13.74
N LEU A 129 9.09 16.86 13.19
CA LEU A 129 9.93 16.73 12.00
C LEU A 129 9.09 17.07 10.76
N ILE A 130 9.51 18.07 10.00
CA ILE A 130 8.83 18.46 8.75
C ILE A 130 9.24 17.49 7.64
N LEU A 131 8.25 16.84 7.03
CA LEU A 131 8.45 15.89 5.95
C LEU A 131 8.44 16.57 4.58
N GLY A 132 7.58 17.56 4.39
CA GLY A 132 7.41 18.21 3.10
C GLY A 132 6.16 19.08 3.02
N LYS A 133 5.88 19.55 1.81
CA LYS A 133 4.71 20.38 1.48
C LYS A 133 3.73 19.60 0.61
N ASP A 134 2.45 19.92 0.72
CA ASP A 134 1.44 19.36 -0.18
C ASP A 134 1.73 19.76 -1.64
N GLN A 135 1.56 18.81 -2.55
CA GLN A 135 1.83 18.98 -3.98
C GLN A 135 0.93 20.04 -4.65
N PHE A 136 -0.23 20.33 -4.07
CA PHE A 136 -1.20 21.32 -4.55
C PHE A 136 -1.09 22.65 -3.78
N SER A 137 -0.03 22.85 -3.01
CA SER A 137 0.24 24.12 -2.32
C SER A 137 0.41 25.28 -3.30
N SER A 138 -0.11 26.46 -2.94
CA SER A 138 0.04 27.71 -3.70
C SER A 138 1.01 28.68 -3.03
N SER A 139 1.40 29.75 -3.74
CA SER A 139 2.27 30.80 -3.20
C SER A 139 1.65 31.57 -2.03
N ALA A 140 0.32 31.66 -1.98
CA ALA A 140 -0.41 32.36 -0.92
C ALA A 140 -0.60 31.48 0.32
N ARG A 141 -0.72 30.15 0.15
CA ARG A 141 -1.05 29.20 1.21
C ARG A 141 -0.44 27.85 0.92
N THR A 142 0.36 27.36 1.87
CA THR A 142 1.09 26.08 1.80
C THR A 142 0.63 25.18 2.93
N ILE A 143 0.34 23.92 2.61
CA ILE A 143 0.12 22.88 3.62
C ILE A 143 1.45 22.20 3.85
N LEU A 144 1.88 22.11 5.11
CA LEU A 144 3.05 21.33 5.50
C LEU A 144 2.60 20.03 6.16
N TYR A 145 3.37 18.97 5.95
CA TYR A 145 3.20 17.70 6.63
C TYR A 145 4.42 17.40 7.49
N GLY A 146 4.19 16.76 8.63
CA GLY A 146 5.22 16.40 9.58
C GLY A 146 4.84 15.19 10.41
N VAL A 147 5.76 14.74 11.26
CA VAL A 147 5.51 13.73 12.28
C VAL A 147 6.03 14.24 13.60
N ASP A 148 5.22 14.08 14.65
CA ASP A 148 5.53 14.56 15.99
C ASP A 148 6.33 13.54 16.82
N GLY A 149 6.80 13.97 18.01
CA GLY A 149 7.49 13.12 18.97
C GLY A 149 6.64 11.97 19.53
N CYS A 150 5.32 11.98 19.32
CA CYS A 150 4.42 10.85 19.61
C CYS A 150 4.31 9.87 18.44
N LYS A 151 5.08 10.07 17.36
CA LYS A 151 5.08 9.28 16.12
C LYS A 151 3.76 9.37 15.34
N GLY A 152 3.01 10.45 15.55
CA GLY A 152 1.78 10.75 14.83
C GLY A 152 2.03 11.69 13.66
N PHE A 153 1.39 11.43 12.53
CA PHE A 153 1.40 12.35 11.38
C PHE A 153 0.61 13.61 11.71
N ARG A 154 1.12 14.75 11.28
CA ARG A 154 0.58 16.09 11.52
C ARG A 154 0.54 16.87 10.22
N PHE A 155 -0.33 17.86 10.17
CA PHE A 155 -0.32 18.87 9.12
C PHE A 155 -0.37 20.27 9.73
N ALA A 156 0.12 21.25 8.98
CA ALA A 156 0.09 22.66 9.34
C ALA A 156 -0.32 23.54 8.18
N ASN A 157 -0.97 24.64 8.51
CA ASN A 157 -1.27 25.70 7.57
C ASN A 157 -0.17 26.75 7.64
N LYS A 158 0.50 27.00 6.53
CA LYS A 158 1.48 28.07 6.42
C LYS A 158 0.96 29.18 5.50
N ILE A 159 0.74 30.35 6.11
CA ILE A 159 0.48 31.60 5.40
C ILE A 159 1.83 32.26 5.12
N GLN A 160 1.92 33.00 4.01
CA GLN A 160 3.14 33.70 3.62
C GLN A 160 3.69 34.59 4.77
N LYS A 161 4.98 34.43 5.09
CA LYS A 161 5.72 35.15 6.16
C LYS A 161 5.22 34.92 7.60
N ALA A 162 4.32 33.97 7.83
CA ALA A 162 3.94 33.52 9.16
C ALA A 162 4.59 32.18 9.51
N ASP A 163 4.72 31.91 10.80
CA ASP A 163 5.07 30.59 11.30
C ASP A 163 3.95 29.58 10.99
N PRO A 164 4.29 28.31 10.74
CA PRO A 164 3.30 27.29 10.45
C PRO A 164 2.42 27.01 11.67
N GLU A 165 1.10 27.07 11.47
CA GLU A 165 0.13 26.71 12.50
C GLU A 165 -0.18 25.22 12.41
N TRP A 166 0.41 24.43 13.33
CA TRP A 166 0.20 23.00 13.40
C TRP A 166 -1.15 22.64 13.98
N HIS A 167 -1.86 21.75 13.29
CA HIS A 167 -3.15 21.26 13.76
C HIS A 167 -2.99 20.43 15.04
N ARG A 168 -3.96 20.53 15.96
CA ARG A 168 -3.90 19.91 17.30
C ARG A 168 -3.93 18.38 17.26
N TYR A 169 -4.64 17.80 16.30
CA TYR A 169 -4.79 16.33 16.22
C TYR A 169 -3.65 15.68 15.46
N SER A 170 -3.28 14.48 15.91
CA SER A 170 -2.34 13.58 15.26
C SER A 170 -3.06 12.45 14.54
N TYR A 171 -2.47 11.96 13.46
CA TYR A 171 -3.04 10.91 12.61
C TYR A 171 -2.11 9.69 12.57
N PRO A 172 -2.68 8.49 12.41
CA PRO A 172 -1.90 7.24 12.47
C PRO A 172 -1.05 6.96 11.23
N ASP A 173 -1.35 7.60 10.11
CA ASP A 173 -0.69 7.43 8.82
C ASP A 173 -0.80 8.73 8.00
N PHE A 174 0.00 8.82 6.94
CA PHE A 174 0.07 10.02 6.12
C PHE A 174 -1.25 10.31 5.40
N ALA A 175 -1.90 9.32 4.80
CA ALA A 175 -3.13 9.53 4.05
C ALA A 175 -4.29 10.02 4.94
N SER A 176 -4.36 9.54 6.19
CA SER A 176 -5.26 10.09 7.22
C SER A 176 -4.98 11.58 7.46
N SER A 177 -3.71 11.97 7.65
CA SER A 177 -3.33 13.38 7.84
C SER A 177 -3.58 14.25 6.61
N TRP A 178 -3.39 13.68 5.42
CA TRP A 178 -3.62 14.32 4.13
C TRP A 178 -5.10 14.62 3.96
N LEU A 179 -5.99 13.63 4.09
CA LEU A 179 -7.44 13.85 3.98
C LEU A 179 -7.95 14.88 4.98
N ALA A 180 -7.47 14.82 6.23
CA ALA A 180 -7.87 15.75 7.27
C ALA A 180 -7.37 17.19 7.05
N ALA A 181 -6.20 17.35 6.44
CA ALA A 181 -5.76 18.66 6.00
C ALA A 181 -6.79 19.25 5.03
N TRP A 182 -7.18 18.49 4.01
CA TRP A 182 -8.08 18.95 2.96
C TRP A 182 -9.48 19.32 3.47
N SER A 183 -10.05 18.56 4.42
CA SER A 183 -11.34 18.92 5.04
C SER A 183 -11.26 20.18 5.90
N THR A 184 -10.18 20.34 6.65
CA THR A 184 -9.93 21.52 7.50
C THR A 184 -9.73 22.76 6.62
N HIS A 185 -8.98 22.62 5.54
CA HIS A 185 -8.80 23.68 4.54
C HIS A 185 -10.10 24.11 3.90
N CYS A 186 -10.93 23.15 3.49
CA CYS A 186 -12.23 23.45 2.91
C CYS A 186 -13.16 24.18 3.88
N SER A 187 -13.11 23.84 5.18
CA SER A 187 -13.97 24.45 6.21
C SER A 187 -13.59 25.90 6.54
N GLY A 188 -12.31 26.25 6.42
CA GLY A 188 -11.81 27.62 6.65
C GLY A 188 -12.09 28.60 5.49
N THR A 189 -12.60 28.10 4.36
CA THR A 189 -12.99 28.91 3.19
C THR A 189 -14.49 28.78 2.96
N ASN A 190 -15.23 29.88 2.91
CA ASN A 190 -16.70 29.92 2.70
C ASN A 190 -17.20 29.33 1.35
N VAL A 191 -16.39 28.56 0.61
CA VAL A 191 -16.63 28.18 -0.79
C VAL A 191 -16.19 26.74 -1.13
N CYS A 192 -16.07 25.80 -0.19
CA CYS A 192 -15.87 24.40 -0.60
C CYS A 192 -17.21 23.71 -0.88
N LYS A 193 -17.60 23.66 -2.16
CA LYS A 193 -18.70 22.80 -2.66
C LYS A 193 -18.52 21.31 -2.26
N ASN A 194 -17.31 20.90 -1.88
CA ASN A 194 -16.90 19.51 -1.69
C ASN A 194 -16.54 19.14 -0.23
N LEU A 195 -16.85 19.96 0.79
CA LEU A 195 -16.55 19.59 2.19
C LEU A 195 -17.17 18.24 2.59
N ARG A 196 -18.41 18.00 2.18
CA ARG A 196 -19.11 16.72 2.41
C ARG A 196 -18.34 15.53 1.81
N GLU A 197 -17.73 15.72 0.64
CA GLU A 197 -16.93 14.69 -0.03
C GLU A 197 -15.64 14.39 0.74
N HIS A 198 -14.92 15.41 1.21
CA HIS A 198 -13.71 15.22 2.02
C HIS A 198 -13.99 14.53 3.35
N LEU A 199 -15.07 14.92 4.04
CA LEU A 199 -15.51 14.25 5.27
C LEU A 199 -15.95 12.79 5.01
N ALA A 200 -16.53 12.50 3.85
CA ALA A 200 -16.83 11.13 3.44
C ALA A 200 -15.54 10.33 3.19
N ALA A 201 -14.58 10.92 2.47
CA ALA A 201 -13.29 10.30 2.18
C ALA A 201 -12.51 9.94 3.45
N GLU A 202 -12.48 10.82 4.47
CA GLU A 202 -11.86 10.52 5.76
C GLU A 202 -12.48 9.29 6.44
N ARG A 203 -13.81 9.24 6.53
CA ARG A 203 -14.52 8.12 7.17
C ARG A 203 -14.32 6.82 6.40
N GLU A 204 -14.43 6.87 5.08
CA GLU A 204 -14.26 5.71 4.20
C GLU A 204 -12.83 5.18 4.27
N TYR A 205 -11.83 6.07 4.28
CA TYR A 205 -10.43 5.69 4.43
C TYR A 205 -10.13 5.10 5.81
N ALA A 206 -10.73 5.62 6.88
CA ALA A 206 -10.57 5.04 8.22
C ALA A 206 -11.00 3.56 8.26
N CYS A 207 -12.06 3.21 7.52
CA CYS A 207 -12.45 1.82 7.30
C CYS A 207 -11.44 1.06 6.43
N ALA A 208 -11.05 1.62 5.27
CA ALA A 208 -10.08 1.02 4.34
C ALA A 208 -8.72 0.72 5.01
N ARG A 209 -8.29 1.55 5.96
CA ARG A 209 -7.03 1.39 6.71
C ARG A 209 -6.94 0.07 7.46
N THR A 210 -8.06 -0.45 7.96
CA THR A 210 -8.08 -1.77 8.63
C THR A 210 -7.71 -2.92 7.69
N TRP A 211 -7.99 -2.76 6.40
CA TRP A 211 -7.59 -3.68 5.34
C TRP A 211 -6.11 -3.52 5.02
N HIS A 212 -5.64 -2.28 4.88
CA HIS A 212 -4.23 -1.98 4.63
C HIS A 212 -3.35 -2.55 5.75
N GLN A 213 -3.77 -2.41 7.00
CA GLN A 213 -3.08 -2.96 8.17
C GLN A 213 -2.79 -4.45 8.04
N ARG A 214 -3.75 -5.21 7.52
CA ARG A 214 -3.71 -6.67 7.42
C ARG A 214 -3.34 -7.16 6.03
N TYR A 215 -2.90 -6.28 5.13
CA TYR A 215 -2.75 -6.60 3.72
C TYR A 215 -1.80 -7.78 3.46
N PHE A 216 -0.71 -7.88 4.23
CA PHE A 216 0.25 -8.99 4.13
C PHE A 216 0.02 -10.12 5.14
N HIS A 217 -1.08 -10.10 5.87
CA HIS A 217 -1.42 -11.22 6.75
C HIS A 217 -1.92 -12.39 5.91
N HIS A 218 -1.45 -13.59 6.25
CA HIS A 218 -1.99 -14.79 5.61
C HIS A 218 -3.46 -14.93 5.99
N GLN A 219 -4.32 -15.01 4.96
CA GLN A 219 -5.74 -15.25 5.13
C GLN A 219 -6.05 -16.65 4.63
N ASP A 220 -6.83 -17.42 5.39
CA ASP A 220 -7.40 -18.66 4.88
C ASP A 220 -8.49 -18.36 3.83
N ALA A 221 -8.81 -19.34 2.99
CA ALA A 221 -9.77 -19.14 1.89
C ALA A 221 -11.15 -18.63 2.39
N ARG A 222 -11.60 -19.12 3.56
CA ARG A 222 -12.86 -18.71 4.17
C ARG A 222 -12.85 -17.23 4.57
N SER A 223 -11.77 -16.77 5.20
CA SER A 223 -11.60 -15.37 5.57
C SER A 223 -11.57 -14.49 4.34
N VAL A 224 -10.90 -14.89 3.25
CA VAL A 224 -10.83 -14.08 2.02
C VAL A 224 -12.21 -13.89 1.39
N ILE A 225 -13.04 -14.93 1.32
CA ILE A 225 -14.40 -14.85 0.75
C ILE A 225 -15.31 -13.93 1.59
N LYS A 226 -15.29 -14.10 2.92
CA LYS A 226 -16.03 -13.23 3.83
C LYS A 226 -15.60 -11.78 3.67
N ASN A 227 -14.28 -11.57 3.64
CA ASN A 227 -13.67 -10.27 3.48
C ASN A 227 -14.04 -9.60 2.14
N HIS A 228 -14.08 -10.37 1.05
CA HIS A 228 -14.51 -9.89 -0.26
C HIS A 228 -15.96 -9.38 -0.22
N THR A 229 -16.85 -10.12 0.42
CA THR A 229 -18.27 -9.73 0.59
C THR A 229 -18.42 -8.46 1.45
N GLU A 230 -17.64 -8.35 2.53
CA GLU A 230 -17.60 -7.14 3.36
C GLU A 230 -17.08 -5.93 2.57
N ALA A 231 -16.00 -6.08 1.81
CA ALA A 231 -15.44 -5.03 0.96
C ALA A 231 -16.44 -4.60 -0.14
N GLN A 232 -17.16 -5.54 -0.74
CA GLN A 232 -18.21 -5.26 -1.73
C GLN A 232 -19.35 -4.43 -1.12
N THR A 233 -19.72 -4.72 0.13
CA THR A 233 -20.73 -3.96 0.86
C THR A 233 -20.24 -2.55 1.15
N GLN A 234 -19.00 -2.39 1.63
CA GLN A 234 -18.39 -1.08 1.87
C GLN A 234 -18.29 -0.25 0.59
N LEU A 235 -17.88 -0.85 -0.53
CA LEU A 235 -17.81 -0.16 -1.82
C LEU A 235 -19.18 0.40 -2.25
N SER A 236 -20.27 -0.34 -2.01
CA SER A 236 -21.62 0.09 -2.42
C SER A 236 -22.14 1.30 -1.64
N ILE A 237 -21.64 1.54 -0.42
CA ILE A 237 -22.02 2.68 0.42
C ILE A 237 -21.06 3.87 0.35
N CYS A 238 -19.91 3.71 -0.32
CA CYS A 238 -18.93 4.79 -0.49
C CYS A 238 -19.51 5.96 -1.29
N GLN A 239 -19.31 7.17 -0.78
CA GLN A 239 -19.81 8.43 -1.33
C GLN A 239 -18.69 9.24 -1.97
N SER A 240 -17.44 9.08 -1.56
CA SER A 240 -16.31 9.83 -2.12
C SER A 240 -15.61 9.06 -3.25
N PRO A 241 -15.05 9.74 -4.27
CA PRO A 241 -14.18 9.12 -5.27
C PRO A 241 -12.96 8.43 -4.64
N PHE A 242 -12.39 9.03 -3.60
CA PHE A 242 -11.23 8.48 -2.89
C PHE A 242 -11.56 7.14 -2.22
N GLY A 243 -12.65 7.08 -1.45
CA GLY A 243 -13.10 5.86 -0.79
C GLY A 243 -13.51 4.77 -1.78
N ARG A 244 -14.22 5.15 -2.86
CA ARG A 244 -14.56 4.21 -3.95
C ARG A 244 -13.32 3.59 -4.58
N ALA A 245 -12.32 4.40 -4.92
CA ALA A 245 -11.07 3.90 -5.49
C ALA A 245 -10.31 2.98 -4.52
N ALA A 246 -10.25 3.34 -3.23
CA ALA A 246 -9.62 2.51 -2.21
C ALA A 246 -10.31 1.15 -2.07
N PHE A 247 -11.64 1.13 -1.91
CA PHE A 247 -12.40 -0.11 -1.75
C PHE A 247 -12.47 -0.95 -3.02
N GLU A 248 -12.50 -0.34 -4.21
CA GLU A 248 -12.39 -1.08 -5.48
C GLU A 248 -11.03 -1.79 -5.58
N THR A 249 -9.96 -1.13 -5.16
CA THR A 249 -8.61 -1.71 -5.13
C THR A 249 -8.52 -2.88 -4.14
N ILE A 250 -9.10 -2.74 -2.94
CA ILE A 250 -9.18 -3.80 -1.94
C ILE A 250 -10.00 -4.99 -2.46
N LEU A 251 -11.20 -4.73 -2.99
CA LEU A 251 -12.10 -5.74 -3.53
C LEU A 251 -11.43 -6.55 -4.64
N ASN A 252 -10.77 -5.87 -5.58
CA ASN A 252 -10.07 -6.52 -6.68
C ASN A 252 -8.89 -7.37 -6.19
N SER A 253 -8.16 -6.92 -5.16
CA SER A 253 -7.10 -7.72 -4.53
C SER A 253 -7.64 -9.00 -3.88
N LEU A 254 -8.73 -8.88 -3.11
CA LEU A 254 -9.36 -10.04 -2.48
C LEU A 254 -9.92 -11.01 -3.53
N ALA A 255 -10.46 -10.49 -4.63
CA ALA A 255 -10.92 -11.32 -5.74
C ALA A 255 -9.75 -12.13 -6.34
N TYR A 256 -8.57 -11.52 -6.50
CA TYR A 256 -7.38 -12.25 -6.93
C TYR A 256 -6.99 -13.35 -5.93
N ASP A 257 -7.02 -13.07 -4.62
CA ASP A 257 -6.71 -14.06 -3.59
C ASP A 257 -7.67 -15.25 -3.61
N ILE A 258 -8.97 -15.03 -3.89
CA ILE A 258 -9.96 -16.11 -4.09
C ILE A 258 -9.56 -16.97 -5.29
N VAL A 259 -9.24 -16.35 -6.44
CA VAL A 259 -8.86 -17.09 -7.66
C VAL A 259 -7.56 -17.88 -7.44
N LYS A 260 -6.59 -17.30 -6.73
CA LYS A 260 -5.36 -17.98 -6.34
C LYS A 260 -5.64 -19.16 -5.41
N ALA A 261 -6.48 -19.00 -4.40
CA ALA A 261 -6.86 -20.09 -3.51
C ALA A 261 -7.58 -21.24 -4.26
N ALA A 262 -8.42 -20.92 -5.25
CA ALA A 262 -9.07 -21.92 -6.10
C ALA A 262 -8.04 -22.67 -6.95
N PHE A 263 -7.09 -21.93 -7.55
CA PHE A 263 -5.98 -22.51 -8.32
C PHE A 263 -5.11 -23.45 -7.47
N ASP A 264 -4.66 -22.99 -6.30
CA ASP A 264 -3.79 -23.75 -5.40
C ASP A 264 -4.46 -25.04 -4.92
N ARG A 265 -5.80 -25.05 -4.79
CA ARG A 265 -6.60 -26.21 -4.40
C ARG A 265 -7.14 -27.04 -5.57
N SER A 266 -6.83 -26.64 -6.82
CA SER A 266 -7.36 -27.27 -8.04
C SER A 266 -8.90 -27.34 -8.08
N LEU A 267 -9.57 -26.30 -7.57
CA LEU A 267 -11.03 -26.13 -7.58
C LEU A 267 -11.45 -25.08 -8.61
N THR A 268 -12.73 -25.09 -8.98
CA THR A 268 -13.32 -23.94 -9.67
C THR A 268 -13.57 -22.81 -8.66
N ILE A 269 -13.66 -21.56 -9.14
CA ILE A 269 -14.00 -20.42 -8.28
C ILE A 269 -15.36 -20.65 -7.61
N ALA A 270 -16.34 -21.18 -8.34
CA ALA A 270 -17.66 -21.48 -7.80
C ALA A 270 -17.63 -22.56 -6.72
N ASP A 271 -16.93 -23.68 -6.94
CA ASP A 271 -16.83 -24.76 -5.94
C ASP A 271 -16.14 -24.26 -4.66
N LEU A 272 -15.12 -23.40 -4.79
CA LEU A 272 -14.47 -22.79 -3.62
C LEU A 272 -15.45 -21.91 -2.82
N ILE A 273 -16.34 -21.17 -3.47
CA ILE A 273 -17.34 -20.32 -2.80
C ILE A 273 -18.39 -21.19 -2.09
N GLU A 274 -18.90 -22.23 -2.77
CA GLU A 274 -19.90 -23.15 -2.21
C GLU A 274 -19.38 -23.92 -0.99
N GLU A 275 -18.09 -24.26 -0.93
CA GLU A 275 -17.50 -24.93 0.23
C GLU A 275 -17.52 -24.07 1.50
N HIS A 276 -17.45 -22.74 1.37
CA HIS A 276 -17.19 -21.83 2.49
C HIS A 276 -18.36 -20.92 2.84
N ASP A 277 -19.40 -20.88 2.00
CA ASP A 277 -20.56 -20.03 2.17
C ASP A 277 -21.88 -20.71 1.74
N LYS A 278 -23.00 -20.33 2.37
CA LYS A 278 -24.36 -20.58 1.84
C LYS A 278 -24.75 -19.53 0.77
N VAL A 279 -23.76 -18.93 0.13
CA VAL A 279 -23.93 -17.97 -0.96
C VAL A 279 -23.99 -18.78 -2.24
N ASP A 280 -24.99 -18.54 -3.08
CA ASP A 280 -25.09 -19.24 -4.35
C ASP A 280 -23.82 -19.00 -5.17
N GLY A 281 -23.01 -20.06 -5.34
CA GLY A 281 -21.82 -20.14 -6.19
C GLY A 281 -22.18 -20.08 -7.67
N THR A 282 -23.00 -19.10 -8.06
CA THR A 282 -23.46 -18.98 -9.44
C THR A 282 -22.29 -18.68 -10.37
N LEU A 283 -22.41 -19.15 -11.61
CA LEU A 283 -21.51 -18.79 -12.71
C LEU A 283 -21.28 -17.27 -12.81
N ARG A 284 -22.31 -16.46 -12.53
CA ARG A 284 -22.24 -15.00 -12.58
C ARG A 284 -21.30 -14.45 -11.51
N THR A 285 -21.43 -14.92 -10.27
CA THR A 285 -20.56 -14.51 -9.16
C THR A 285 -19.11 -14.89 -9.44
N ALA A 286 -18.88 -16.13 -9.87
CA ALA A 286 -17.54 -16.62 -10.19
C ALA A 286 -16.87 -15.83 -11.32
N ASN A 287 -17.62 -15.49 -12.38
CA ASN A 287 -17.10 -14.66 -13.47
C ASN A 287 -16.83 -13.21 -13.04
N SER A 288 -17.66 -12.64 -12.18
CA SER A 288 -17.43 -11.30 -11.61
C SER A 288 -16.13 -11.26 -10.80
N ILE A 289 -15.90 -12.26 -9.93
CA ILE A 289 -14.65 -12.38 -9.16
C ILE A 289 -13.45 -12.52 -10.10
N LYS A 290 -13.56 -13.37 -11.15
CA LYS A 290 -12.49 -13.51 -12.14
C LYS A 290 -12.18 -12.20 -12.87
N GLN A 291 -13.19 -11.42 -13.22
CA GLN A 291 -13.01 -10.11 -13.86
C GLN A 291 -12.34 -9.10 -12.92
N GLN A 292 -12.77 -9.04 -11.65
CA GLN A 292 -12.15 -8.20 -10.62
C GLN A 292 -10.68 -8.58 -10.38
N ALA A 293 -10.37 -9.89 -10.34
CA ALA A 293 -9.00 -10.38 -10.24
C ALA A 293 -8.13 -9.94 -11.43
N ARG A 294 -8.68 -9.93 -12.67
CA ARG A 294 -7.96 -9.37 -13.84
C ARG A 294 -7.69 -7.88 -13.69
N GLN A 295 -8.65 -7.10 -13.19
CA GLN A 295 -8.45 -5.68 -12.93
C GLN A 295 -7.34 -5.44 -11.90
N HIS A 296 -7.24 -6.29 -10.87
CA HIS A 296 -6.13 -6.24 -9.92
C HIS A 296 -4.78 -6.44 -10.61
N VAL A 297 -4.64 -7.48 -11.43
CA VAL A 297 -3.38 -7.75 -12.15
C VAL A 297 -3.02 -6.61 -13.11
N ALA A 298 -4.00 -6.01 -13.79
CA ALA A 298 -3.76 -4.90 -14.70
C ALA A 298 -3.24 -3.63 -13.99
N ASN A 299 -3.79 -3.31 -12.82
CA ASN A 299 -3.62 -1.98 -12.21
C ASN A 299 -2.70 -1.97 -10.98
N ASN A 300 -2.65 -3.08 -10.24
CA ASN A 300 -2.10 -3.12 -8.88
C ASN A 300 -0.90 -4.04 -8.73
N VAL A 301 -0.55 -4.76 -9.79
CA VAL A 301 0.60 -5.68 -9.83
C VAL A 301 1.74 -5.03 -10.59
N ASP A 302 2.94 -5.30 -10.09
CA ASP A 302 4.18 -4.95 -10.77
C ASP A 302 4.17 -5.46 -12.22
N PRO A 303 4.41 -4.61 -13.23
CA PRO A 303 4.42 -5.01 -14.64
C PRO A 303 5.23 -6.27 -14.94
N CYS A 304 6.30 -6.52 -14.19
CA CYS A 304 7.18 -7.67 -14.36
C CYS A 304 6.56 -9.01 -13.95
N HIS A 305 5.54 -9.01 -13.10
CA HIS A 305 4.85 -10.21 -12.62
C HIS A 305 3.47 -10.42 -13.25
N ARG A 306 2.98 -9.45 -14.03
CA ARG A 306 1.65 -9.54 -14.66
C ARG A 306 1.49 -10.79 -15.53
N PRO A 307 2.45 -11.17 -16.40
CA PRO A 307 2.26 -12.35 -17.27
C PRO A 307 2.05 -13.65 -16.48
N ASP A 308 2.80 -13.84 -15.40
CA ASP A 308 2.68 -15.04 -14.55
C ASP A 308 1.32 -15.08 -13.84
N MET A 309 0.85 -13.94 -13.36
CA MET A 309 -0.45 -13.82 -12.68
C MET A 309 -1.61 -13.93 -13.67
N GLU A 310 -1.51 -13.37 -14.88
CA GLU A 310 -2.48 -13.55 -15.95
C GLU A 310 -2.60 -15.00 -16.39
N HIS A 311 -1.48 -15.70 -16.53
CA HIS A 311 -1.46 -17.12 -16.83
C HIS A 311 -2.13 -17.96 -15.73
N LEU A 312 -1.95 -17.60 -14.45
CA LEU A 312 -2.71 -18.21 -13.35
C LEU A 312 -4.22 -18.00 -13.55
N LEU A 313 -4.65 -16.76 -13.80
CA LEU A 313 -6.06 -16.43 -14.01
C LEU A 313 -6.66 -17.18 -15.22
N ASP A 314 -5.89 -17.37 -16.29
CA ASP A 314 -6.32 -18.09 -17.48
C ASP A 314 -6.56 -19.58 -17.18
N ARG A 315 -5.70 -20.19 -16.36
CA ARG A 315 -5.80 -21.60 -15.97
C ARG A 315 -6.89 -21.90 -14.95
N THR A 316 -7.29 -20.93 -14.13
CA THR A 316 -8.35 -21.15 -13.14
C THR A 316 -9.73 -21.15 -13.79
N LEU A 317 -10.48 -22.24 -13.65
CA LEU A 317 -11.84 -22.35 -14.17
C LEU A 317 -12.83 -21.60 -13.26
N SER A 318 -13.75 -20.84 -13.85
CA SER A 318 -14.78 -20.14 -13.07
C SER A 318 -15.82 -21.11 -12.50
N TYR A 319 -16.26 -22.06 -13.31
CA TYR A 319 -17.40 -22.95 -13.02
C TYR A 319 -17.38 -24.15 -13.97
N ILE A 320 -17.79 -25.31 -13.47
CA ILE A 320 -18.06 -26.50 -14.29
C ILE A 320 -19.55 -26.84 -14.14
N PRO A 321 -20.33 -26.92 -15.24
CA PRO A 321 -21.73 -27.34 -15.16
C PRO A 321 -21.83 -28.73 -14.56
N ARG A 322 -22.51 -28.85 -13.42
CA ARG A 322 -22.85 -30.15 -12.84
C ARG A 322 -23.86 -30.82 -13.77
N ARG A 323 -23.43 -31.81 -14.54
CA ARG A 323 -24.35 -32.67 -15.29
C ARG A 323 -25.07 -33.54 -14.28
N CYS A 324 -26.37 -33.34 -14.10
CA CYS A 324 -27.22 -34.31 -13.40
C CYS A 324 -27.15 -35.62 -14.19
N ALA A 325 -26.77 -36.71 -13.53
CA ALA A 325 -26.90 -38.06 -14.05
C ALA A 325 -28.31 -38.60 -13.77
#